data_AF-A0A7W0GN25-F1
#
_entry.id   AF-A0A7W0GN25-F1
#
_cell.length_a   1.000
_cell.length_b   1.000
_cell.length_c   1.000
_cell.angle_alpha   90.00
_cell.angle_beta   90.00
_cell.angle_gamma   90.00
#
_symmetry.space_group_name_H-M   'P 1'
#
loop_
_entity.id
_entity.type
_entity.pdbx_description
1 polymer ?
#
loop_
_entity_poly.entity_id
_entity_poly.type
_entity_poly.pdbx_seq_one_letter_code
_entity_poly.pdbx_strand_id
1 'polypeptide(L)'
;MCVLASVCPAWAAPGTPVGSIFTCNVSGKTFSGDRMPPECANSEVRELNRDGSLRRVIARPLTQDELRARANEAKKRLEDEDKQLAQRRRDKSLLEAYASDEEIEAARAKSLESAAQAMARAKQRIDGLNGERKKLDDEAEFYKKRVLPDQIKRSFVSNEQQIGAEEKILNDARAETRRINELFDAQKRRFRELLAQGARPVQRNPETDILLDPRFQGK
;
A
#
# COMPACT_ATOMS: atom_id res chain seq x y z
N MET A 1 -44.45 71.82 -4.08
CA MET A 1 -45.42 71.54 -5.16
C MET A 1 -44.66 71.25 -6.45
N CYS A 2 -44.62 69.99 -6.88
CA CYS A 2 -44.85 69.59 -8.28
C CYS A 2 -44.66 68.07 -8.39
N VAL A 3 -45.75 67.42 -8.79
CA VAL A 3 -45.94 66.00 -9.05
C VAL A 3 -45.54 65.74 -10.50
N LEU A 4 -44.73 64.72 -10.80
CA LEU A 4 -44.68 64.12 -12.14
C LEU A 4 -44.45 62.60 -12.09
N ALA A 5 -45.59 61.92 -12.30
CA ALA A 5 -45.87 60.74 -13.11
C ALA A 5 -44.81 59.63 -13.32
N SER A 6 -45.18 58.48 -12.77
CA SER A 6 -44.70 57.13 -13.07
C SER A 6 -45.10 56.66 -14.48
N VAL A 7 -44.16 56.06 -15.22
CA VAL A 7 -44.43 55.12 -16.33
C VAL A 7 -43.50 53.92 -16.16
N CYS A 8 -44.06 52.78 -15.76
CA CYS A 8 -43.36 51.51 -15.58
C CYS A 8 -43.59 50.66 -16.84
N PRO A 9 -42.54 50.24 -17.59
CA PRO A 9 -42.72 49.33 -18.71
C PRO A 9 -43.11 47.92 -18.22
N ALA A 10 -44.12 47.37 -18.89
CA ALA A 10 -44.70 46.06 -18.63
C ALA A 10 -43.80 44.89 -19.06
N TRP A 11 -43.95 43.79 -18.31
CA TRP A 11 -43.39 42.45 -18.39
C TRP A 11 -42.91 41.85 -19.73
N ALA A 12 -41.90 40.99 -19.60
CA ALA A 12 -41.95 39.66 -20.21
C ALA A 12 -41.60 38.61 -19.12
N ALA A 13 -42.57 37.78 -18.74
CA ALA A 13 -42.32 36.59 -17.94
C ALA A 13 -41.67 35.50 -18.83
N PRO A 14 -40.69 34.72 -18.32
CA PRO A 14 -40.13 33.60 -19.06
C PRO A 14 -41.24 32.57 -19.35
N GLY A 15 -41.32 32.13 -20.61
CA GLY A 15 -42.30 31.17 -21.08
C GLY A 15 -42.30 29.88 -20.25
N THR A 16 -43.50 29.32 -20.09
CA THR A 16 -43.74 28.01 -19.48
C THR A 16 -42.90 26.93 -20.18
N PRO A 17 -42.30 25.98 -19.44
CA PRO A 17 -41.56 24.89 -20.05
C PRO A 17 -42.48 24.06 -20.96
N VAL A 18 -42.00 23.79 -22.18
CA VAL A 18 -42.66 22.98 -23.22
C VAL A 18 -42.96 21.58 -22.67
N GLY A 19 -44.23 21.20 -22.62
CA GLY A 19 -44.70 19.95 -22.01
C GLY A 19 -44.20 18.68 -22.72
N SER A 20 -43.66 17.74 -21.94
CA SER A 20 -43.22 16.41 -22.35
C SER A 20 -44.12 15.34 -21.74
N ILE A 21 -44.46 14.29 -22.49
CA ILE A 21 -45.29 13.17 -22.01
C ILE A 21 -44.35 12.05 -21.53
N PHE A 22 -44.55 11.57 -20.30
CA PHE A 22 -43.81 10.45 -19.75
C PHE A 22 -44.63 9.17 -19.87
N THR A 23 -44.08 8.15 -20.51
CA THR A 23 -44.73 6.85 -20.71
C THR A 23 -43.88 5.72 -20.14
N CYS A 24 -44.47 4.83 -19.36
CA CYS A 24 -43.82 3.60 -18.91
C CYS A 24 -44.74 2.38 -19.08
N ASN A 25 -44.14 1.19 -19.16
CA ASN A 25 -44.85 -0.07 -19.13
C ASN A 25 -44.50 -0.83 -17.85
N VAL A 26 -45.50 -1.12 -17.03
CA VAL A 26 -45.35 -1.88 -15.78
C VAL A 26 -46.30 -3.07 -15.84
N SER A 27 -45.74 -4.28 -15.85
CA SER A 27 -46.49 -5.53 -15.84
C SER A 27 -47.57 -5.63 -16.93
N GLY A 28 -47.27 -5.15 -18.15
CA GLY A 28 -48.17 -5.20 -19.30
C GLY A 28 -49.19 -4.06 -19.38
N LYS A 29 -49.22 -3.13 -18.41
CA LYS A 29 -50.06 -1.93 -18.44
C LYS A 29 -49.21 -0.70 -18.77
N THR A 30 -49.71 0.13 -19.69
CA THR A 30 -49.02 1.37 -20.11
C THR A 30 -49.59 2.55 -19.35
N PHE A 31 -48.74 3.27 -18.64
CA PHE A 31 -49.08 4.51 -17.93
C PHE A 31 -48.45 5.68 -18.68
N SER A 32 -49.25 6.69 -19.02
CA SER A 32 -48.78 7.90 -19.71
C SER A 32 -49.34 9.14 -19.02
N GLY A 33 -48.52 10.18 -18.87
CA GLY A 33 -48.97 11.45 -18.29
C GLY A 33 -48.00 12.60 -18.54
N ASP A 34 -48.50 13.83 -18.43
CA ASP A 34 -47.69 15.07 -18.54
C ASP A 34 -46.72 15.26 -17.37
N ARG A 35 -46.87 14.47 -16.29
CA ARG A 35 -45.94 14.37 -15.15
C ARG A 35 -45.60 12.90 -14.94
N MET A 36 -44.41 12.63 -14.40
CA MET A 36 -43.93 11.27 -14.13
C MET A 36 -44.93 10.51 -13.24
N PRO A 37 -45.58 9.44 -13.75
CA PRO A 37 -46.52 8.66 -12.95
C PRO A 37 -45.80 7.92 -11.82
N PRO A 38 -46.38 7.81 -10.61
CA PRO A 38 -45.76 7.12 -9.48
C PRO A 38 -45.50 5.63 -9.74
N GLU A 39 -46.31 4.99 -10.58
CA GLU A 39 -46.16 3.59 -10.99
C GLU A 39 -44.86 3.36 -11.78
N CYS A 40 -44.36 4.41 -12.44
CA CYS A 40 -43.16 4.37 -13.26
C CYS A 40 -41.85 4.50 -12.47
N ALA A 41 -41.89 4.63 -11.13
CA ALA A 41 -40.70 4.92 -10.31
C ALA A 41 -39.57 3.88 -10.42
N ASN A 42 -39.93 2.60 -10.62
CA ASN A 42 -38.98 1.48 -10.67
C ASN A 42 -38.83 0.86 -12.08
N SER A 43 -39.35 1.53 -13.11
CA SER A 43 -39.36 1.03 -14.50
C SER A 43 -38.66 1.99 -15.45
N GLU A 44 -38.36 1.52 -16.65
CA GLU A 44 -37.88 2.38 -17.74
C GLU A 44 -39.01 3.33 -18.17
N VAL A 45 -38.70 4.63 -18.22
CA VAL A 45 -39.65 5.69 -18.61
C VAL A 45 -39.18 6.31 -19.91
N ARG A 46 -40.06 6.37 -20.91
CA ARG A 46 -39.83 7.06 -22.17
C ARG A 46 -40.42 8.45 -22.09
N GLU A 47 -39.58 9.47 -22.22
CA GLU A 47 -40.03 10.85 -22.38
C GLU A 47 -40.26 11.10 -23.87
N LEU A 48 -41.50 11.44 -24.21
CA LEU A 48 -41.96 11.76 -25.55
C LEU A 48 -42.17 13.26 -25.67
N ASN A 49 -41.86 13.80 -26.84
CA ASN A 49 -42.24 15.15 -27.25
C ASN A 49 -43.75 15.20 -27.54
N ARG A 50 -44.31 16.41 -27.63
CA ARG A 50 -45.75 16.61 -27.91
C ARG A 50 -46.18 16.08 -29.30
N ASP A 51 -45.25 15.95 -30.23
CA ASP A 51 -45.44 15.34 -31.56
C ASP A 51 -45.37 13.80 -31.53
N GLY A 52 -45.19 13.19 -30.35
CA GLY A 52 -45.06 11.74 -30.17
C GLY A 52 -43.66 11.20 -30.48
N SER A 53 -42.71 12.05 -30.84
CA SER A 53 -41.32 11.62 -31.07
C SER A 53 -40.61 11.31 -29.74
N LEU A 54 -39.74 10.30 -29.73
CA LEU A 54 -38.98 9.93 -28.54
C LEU A 54 -37.93 10.99 -28.23
N ARG A 55 -38.04 11.64 -27.08
CA ARG A 55 -37.07 12.65 -26.62
C ARG A 55 -35.90 12.01 -25.89
N ARG A 56 -36.18 11.18 -24.89
CA ARG A 56 -35.16 10.42 -24.15
C ARG A 56 -35.77 9.21 -23.44
N VAL A 57 -34.92 8.23 -23.12
CA VAL A 57 -35.26 7.08 -22.29
C VAL A 57 -34.58 7.25 -20.93
N ILE A 58 -35.37 7.26 -19.86
CA ILE A 58 -34.93 7.30 -18.47
C ILE A 58 -34.87 5.85 -17.99
N ALA A 59 -33.66 5.34 -17.77
CA ALA A 59 -33.47 4.00 -17.23
C ALA A 59 -34.01 3.89 -15.80
N ARG A 60 -34.43 2.69 -15.41
CA ARG A 60 -34.84 2.42 -14.02
C ARG A 60 -33.73 2.80 -13.04
N PRO A 61 -34.05 3.27 -11.83
CA PRO A 61 -33.06 3.36 -10.76
C PRO A 61 -32.46 1.97 -10.53
N LEU A 62 -31.14 1.92 -10.36
CA LEU A 62 -30.44 0.65 -10.10
C LEU A 62 -30.98 0.05 -8.80
N THR A 63 -31.17 -1.27 -8.79
CA THR A 63 -31.53 -1.97 -7.56
C THR A 63 -30.39 -1.86 -6.54
N GLN A 64 -30.70 -2.08 -5.26
CA GLN A 64 -29.67 -2.04 -4.21
C GLN A 64 -28.52 -3.02 -4.50
N ASP A 65 -28.80 -4.17 -5.10
CA ASP A 65 -27.79 -5.17 -5.46
C ASP A 65 -26.99 -4.77 -6.70
N GLU A 66 -27.61 -4.13 -7.70
CA GLU A 66 -26.88 -3.56 -8.86
C GLU A 66 -25.98 -2.39 -8.44
N LEU A 67 -26.42 -1.55 -7.51
CA LEU A 67 -25.60 -0.49 -6.92
C LEU A 67 -24.41 -1.06 -6.15
N ARG A 68 -24.62 -2.11 -5.35
CA ARG A 68 -23.55 -2.82 -4.63
C ARG A 68 -22.55 -3.46 -5.60
N ALA A 69 -23.03 -4.13 -6.65
CA ALA A 69 -22.18 -4.73 -7.67
C ALA A 69 -21.30 -3.68 -8.38
N ARG A 70 -21.89 -2.55 -8.80
CA ARG A 70 -21.15 -1.43 -9.41
C ARG A 70 -20.14 -0.81 -8.45
N ALA A 71 -20.50 -0.63 -7.18
CA ALA A 71 -19.58 -0.12 -6.16
C ALA A 71 -18.39 -1.07 -5.93
N ASN A 72 -18.64 -2.38 -5.88
CA ASN A 72 -17.59 -3.39 -5.74
C ASN A 72 -16.66 -3.44 -6.96
N GLU A 73 -17.20 -3.35 -8.18
CA GLU A 73 -16.40 -3.29 -9.40
C GLU A 73 -15.55 -2.02 -9.46
N ALA A 74 -16.14 -0.85 -9.15
CA ALA A 74 -15.41 0.41 -9.07
C ALA A 74 -14.29 0.34 -8.02
N LYS A 75 -14.56 -0.25 -6.85
CA LYS A 75 -13.55 -0.46 -5.81
C LYS A 75 -12.40 -1.36 -6.30
N LYS A 76 -12.70 -2.49 -6.95
CA LYS A 76 -11.67 -3.38 -7.52
C LYS A 76 -10.82 -2.67 -8.57
N ARG A 77 -11.44 -1.90 -9.46
CA ARG A 77 -10.71 -1.12 -10.46
C ARG A 77 -9.76 -0.11 -9.83
N LEU A 78 -10.21 0.64 -8.82
CA LEU A 78 -9.36 1.57 -8.09
C LEU A 78 -8.20 0.86 -7.38
N GLU A 79 -8.46 -0.27 -6.73
CA GLU A 79 -7.41 -1.08 -6.08
C GLU A 79 -6.36 -1.57 -7.09
N ASP A 80 -6.77 -1.97 -8.30
CA ASP A 80 -5.85 -2.44 -9.33
C ASP A 80 -5.06 -1.28 -9.97
N GLU A 81 -5.68 -0.13 -10.19
CA GLU A 81 -5.01 1.10 -10.62
C GLU A 81 -3.96 1.55 -9.58
N ASP A 82 -4.30 1.53 -8.29
CA ASP A 82 -3.39 1.86 -7.19
C ASP A 82 -2.21 0.89 -7.10
N LYS A 83 -2.44 -0.43 -7.27
CA LYS A 83 -1.37 -1.44 -7.31
C LYS A 83 -0.40 -1.18 -8.47
N GLN A 84 -0.92 -0.86 -9.65
CA GLN A 84 -0.08 -0.55 -10.82
C GLN A 84 0.74 0.72 -10.61
N LEU A 85 0.13 1.78 -10.07
CA LEU A 85 0.83 3.02 -9.78
C LEU A 85 1.91 2.82 -8.70
N ALA A 86 1.60 2.06 -7.65
CA ALA A 86 2.56 1.71 -6.62
C ALA A 86 3.74 0.89 -7.18
N GLN A 87 3.48 -0.04 -8.10
CA GLN A 87 4.54 -0.81 -8.77
C GLN A 87 5.44 0.10 -9.61
N ARG A 88 4.86 0.99 -10.43
CA ARG A 88 5.64 1.94 -11.24
C ARG A 88 6.51 2.85 -10.38
N ARG A 89 6.00 3.31 -9.24
CA ARG A 89 6.78 4.11 -8.27
C ARG A 89 7.95 3.31 -7.68
N ARG A 90 7.73 2.04 -7.32
CA ARG A 90 8.80 1.14 -6.84
C ARG A 90 9.86 0.90 -7.90
N ASP A 91 9.44 0.62 -9.14
CA ASP A 91 10.37 0.39 -10.26
C ASP A 91 11.22 1.62 -10.55
N LYS A 92 10.60 2.80 -10.58
CA LYS A 92 11.32 4.07 -10.73
C LYS A 92 12.32 4.29 -9.59
N SER A 93 11.88 4.09 -8.35
CA SER A 93 12.76 4.25 -7.17
C SER A 93 13.95 3.28 -7.21
N LEU A 94 13.74 2.06 -7.71
CA LEU A 94 14.79 1.06 -7.85
C LEU A 94 15.87 1.49 -8.86
N LEU A 95 15.44 2.01 -10.01
CA LEU A 95 16.34 2.52 -11.06
C LEU A 95 17.04 3.84 -10.69
N GLU A 96 16.46 4.60 -9.76
CA GLU A 96 17.07 5.81 -9.20
C GLU A 96 18.05 5.51 -8.06
N ALA A 97 17.82 4.42 -7.32
CA ALA A 97 18.65 4.02 -6.19
C ALA A 97 19.94 3.31 -6.61
N TYR A 98 19.91 2.57 -7.71
CA TYR A 98 21.04 1.75 -8.16
C TYR A 98 21.32 1.94 -9.65
N ALA A 99 22.59 2.14 -9.98
CA ALA A 99 23.09 2.22 -11.35
C ALA A 99 23.44 0.84 -11.95
N SER A 100 23.73 -0.14 -11.11
CA SER A 100 24.24 -1.46 -11.52
C SER A 100 23.86 -2.59 -10.57
N ASP A 101 24.03 -3.84 -11.02
CA ASP A 101 23.86 -5.03 -10.18
C ASP A 101 24.87 -5.05 -9.02
N GLU A 102 26.07 -4.52 -9.25
CA GLU A 102 27.14 -4.44 -8.26
C GLU A 102 26.77 -3.51 -7.10
N GLU A 103 26.11 -2.38 -7.38
CA GLU A 103 25.63 -1.47 -6.34
C GLU A 103 24.54 -2.10 -5.46
N ILE A 104 23.67 -2.92 -6.05
CA ILE A 104 22.65 -3.68 -5.31
C ILE A 104 23.33 -4.67 -4.35
N GLU A 105 24.37 -5.37 -4.80
CA GLU A 105 25.13 -6.30 -3.95
C GLU A 105 25.94 -5.57 -2.87
N ALA A 106 26.51 -4.41 -3.17
CA ALA A 106 27.20 -3.58 -2.18
C ALA A 106 26.23 -3.08 -1.10
N ALA A 107 25.03 -2.64 -1.50
CA ALA A 107 23.98 -2.24 -0.58
C ALA A 107 23.47 -3.42 0.26
N ARG A 108 23.38 -4.63 -0.32
CA ARG A 108 23.09 -5.86 0.42
C ARG A 108 24.14 -6.13 1.48
N ALA A 109 25.42 -6.12 1.12
CA ALA A 109 26.52 -6.38 2.04
C ALA A 109 26.51 -5.41 3.23
N LYS A 110 26.30 -4.12 2.95
CA LYS A 110 26.14 -3.09 3.98
C LYS A 110 24.93 -3.32 4.88
N SER A 111 23.80 -3.74 4.29
CA SER A 111 22.58 -4.03 5.06
C SER A 111 22.74 -5.25 5.98
N LEU A 112 23.53 -6.23 5.55
CA LEU A 112 23.80 -7.45 6.32
C LEU A 112 24.76 -7.22 7.50
N GLU A 113 25.53 -6.13 7.51
CA GLU A 113 26.58 -5.90 8.49
C GLU A 113 26.05 -5.92 9.94
N SER A 114 24.94 -5.21 10.21
CA SER A 114 24.35 -5.16 11.55
C SER A 114 23.89 -6.54 12.04
N ALA A 115 23.24 -7.31 11.17
CA ALA A 115 22.79 -8.67 11.49
C ALA A 115 24.00 -9.60 11.71
N ALA A 116 25.03 -9.50 10.87
CA ALA A 116 26.25 -10.29 11.02
C ALA A 116 26.97 -9.98 12.34
N GLN A 117 27.08 -8.70 12.72
CA GLN A 117 27.65 -8.30 14.00
C GLN A 117 26.81 -8.81 15.19
N ALA A 118 25.48 -8.76 15.10
CA ALA A 118 24.60 -9.30 16.14
C ALA A 118 24.79 -10.81 16.29
N MET A 119 24.86 -11.56 15.19
CA MET A 119 25.14 -13.00 15.20
C MET A 119 26.51 -13.30 15.84
N ALA A 120 27.54 -12.53 15.50
CA ALA A 120 28.88 -12.73 16.06
C ALA A 120 28.91 -12.50 17.57
N ARG A 121 28.29 -11.42 18.05
CA ARG A 121 28.19 -11.11 19.49
C ARG A 121 27.42 -12.18 20.26
N ALA A 122 26.27 -12.60 19.76
CA ALA A 122 25.45 -13.62 20.40
C ALA A 122 26.20 -14.97 20.49
N LYS A 123 26.88 -15.38 19.41
CA LYS A 123 27.72 -16.59 19.41
C LYS A 123 28.85 -16.51 20.44
N GLN A 124 29.58 -15.40 20.46
CA GLN A 124 30.66 -15.20 21.43
C GLN A 124 30.15 -15.27 22.88
N ARG A 125 28.95 -14.72 23.15
CA ARG A 125 28.34 -14.79 24.47
C ARG A 125 27.91 -16.21 24.82
N ILE A 126 27.29 -16.94 23.90
CA ILE A 126 26.94 -18.36 24.07
C ILE A 126 28.19 -19.20 24.38
N ASP A 127 29.29 -18.98 23.65
CA ASP A 127 30.54 -19.70 23.89
C ASP A 127 31.11 -19.41 25.29
N GLY A 128 31.03 -18.15 25.75
CA GLY A 128 31.39 -17.77 27.12
C GLY A 128 30.51 -18.45 28.17
N LEU A 129 29.19 -18.43 27.98
CA LEU A 129 28.23 -19.08 28.88
C LEU A 129 28.40 -20.60 28.92
N ASN A 130 28.73 -21.24 27.79
CA ASN A 130 29.08 -22.65 27.74
C ASN A 130 30.38 -22.95 28.51
N GLY A 131 31.33 -22.04 28.50
CA GLY A 131 32.53 -22.12 29.35
C GLY A 131 32.20 -22.04 30.84
N GLU A 132 31.31 -21.12 31.23
CA GLU A 132 30.81 -21.02 32.62
C GLU A 132 30.03 -22.27 33.03
N ARG A 133 29.20 -22.81 32.14
CA ARG A 133 28.44 -24.04 32.36
C ARG A 133 29.36 -25.20 32.71
N LYS A 134 30.44 -25.38 31.94
CA LYS A 134 31.45 -26.42 32.21
C LYS A 134 32.07 -26.28 33.60
N LYS A 135 32.43 -25.06 34.01
CA LYS A 135 32.98 -24.81 35.36
C LYS A 135 31.97 -25.18 36.46
N LEU A 136 30.69 -24.85 36.26
CA LEU A 136 29.63 -25.24 37.19
C LEU A 136 29.44 -26.76 37.23
N ASP A 137 29.54 -27.43 36.08
CA ASP A 137 29.48 -28.90 35.99
C ASP A 137 30.68 -29.53 36.74
N ASP A 138 31.90 -29.00 36.56
CA ASP A 138 33.11 -29.43 37.28
C ASP A 138 32.95 -29.24 38.82
N GLU A 139 32.41 -28.10 39.26
CA GLU A 139 32.15 -27.84 40.67
C GLU A 139 31.07 -28.77 41.23
N ALA A 140 30.01 -29.04 40.44
CA ALA A 140 28.95 -29.97 40.81
C ALA A 140 29.47 -31.41 40.98
N GLU A 141 30.54 -31.80 40.30
CA GLU A 141 31.14 -33.12 40.46
C GLU A 141 31.64 -33.37 41.90
N PHE A 142 32.14 -32.33 42.57
CA PHE A 142 32.56 -32.41 43.98
C PHE A 142 31.40 -32.74 44.93
N TYR A 143 30.17 -32.47 44.51
CA TYR A 143 28.95 -32.72 45.27
C TYR A 143 28.20 -33.98 44.83
N LYS A 144 28.75 -34.85 43.97
CA LYS A 144 28.08 -36.10 43.50
C LYS A 144 27.50 -37.00 44.62
N LYS A 145 28.08 -36.96 45.83
CA LYS A 145 27.63 -37.73 47.02
C LYS A 145 27.05 -36.85 48.13
N ARG A 146 26.81 -35.56 47.87
CA ARG A 146 26.31 -34.57 48.83
C ARG A 146 25.16 -33.77 48.23
N VAL A 147 24.46 -33.01 49.05
CA VAL A 147 23.45 -32.07 48.53
C VAL A 147 24.16 -30.93 47.81
N LEU A 148 23.80 -30.68 46.55
CA LEU A 148 24.32 -29.55 45.78
C LEU A 148 23.86 -28.23 46.42
N PRO A 149 24.78 -27.28 46.72
CA PRO A 149 24.43 -25.98 47.27
C PRO A 149 23.42 -25.23 46.38
N ASP A 150 22.46 -24.55 47.00
CA ASP A 150 21.42 -23.81 46.27
C ASP A 150 21.99 -22.67 45.42
N GLN A 151 23.16 -22.15 45.78
CA GLN A 151 23.89 -21.19 44.96
C GLN A 151 24.25 -21.79 43.60
N ILE A 152 24.81 -23.01 43.55
CA ILE A 152 25.20 -23.66 42.29
C ILE A 152 23.96 -23.99 41.45
N LYS A 153 22.86 -24.45 42.08
CA LYS A 153 21.57 -24.67 41.38
C LYS A 153 21.07 -23.39 40.72
N ARG A 154 21.08 -22.27 41.45
CA ARG A 154 20.67 -20.96 40.90
C ARG A 154 21.59 -20.51 39.77
N SER A 155 22.90 -20.75 39.88
CA SER A 155 23.85 -20.43 38.80
C SER A 155 23.56 -21.20 37.53
N PHE A 156 23.22 -22.50 37.63
CA PHE A 156 22.82 -23.29 36.46
C PHE A 156 21.56 -22.74 35.78
N VAL A 157 20.51 -22.45 36.55
CA VAL A 157 19.27 -21.89 36.01
C VAL A 157 19.52 -20.52 35.36
N SER A 158 20.32 -19.66 35.99
CA SER A 158 20.68 -18.35 35.43
C SER A 158 21.48 -18.48 34.14
N ASN A 159 22.45 -19.40 34.08
CA ASN A 159 23.25 -19.65 32.88
C ASN A 159 22.39 -20.17 31.73
N GLU A 160 21.49 -21.13 31.99
CA GLU A 160 20.55 -21.67 31.00
C GLU A 160 19.61 -20.58 30.46
N GLN A 161 19.08 -19.72 31.33
CA GLN A 161 18.25 -18.58 30.93
C GLN A 161 19.02 -17.59 30.04
N GLN A 162 20.28 -17.31 30.39
CA GLN A 162 21.14 -16.44 29.58
C GLN A 162 21.43 -17.06 28.21
N ILE A 163 21.74 -18.36 28.14
CA ILE A 163 21.94 -19.06 26.87
C ILE A 163 20.67 -18.97 26.00
N GLY A 164 19.51 -19.27 26.57
CA GLY A 164 18.24 -19.19 25.84
C GLY A 164 17.93 -17.78 25.32
N ALA A 165 18.30 -16.73 26.06
CA ALA A 165 18.16 -15.35 25.62
C ALA A 165 19.08 -15.03 24.41
N GLU A 166 20.34 -15.46 24.46
CA GLU A 166 21.29 -15.25 23.35
C GLU A 166 20.95 -16.09 22.12
N GLU A 167 20.45 -17.32 22.30
CA GLU A 167 19.97 -18.16 21.20
C GLU A 167 18.78 -17.51 20.48
N LYS A 168 17.89 -16.85 21.22
CA LYS A 168 16.80 -16.07 20.62
C LYS A 168 17.34 -14.93 19.77
N ILE A 169 18.29 -14.14 20.29
CA ILE A 169 18.93 -13.05 19.54
C ILE A 169 19.61 -13.58 18.28
N LEU A 170 20.31 -14.72 18.37
CA LEU A 170 20.96 -15.37 17.25
C LEU A 170 19.95 -15.80 16.17
N ASN A 171 18.80 -16.35 16.58
CA ASN A 171 17.74 -16.77 15.67
C ASN A 171 17.05 -15.58 15.00
N ASP A 172 16.81 -14.50 15.74
CA ASP A 172 16.26 -13.25 15.20
C ASP A 172 17.22 -12.64 14.16
N ALA A 173 18.52 -12.59 14.46
CA ALA A 173 19.53 -12.08 13.51
C ALA A 173 19.66 -12.95 12.24
N ARG A 174 19.51 -14.28 12.38
CA ARG A 174 19.44 -15.20 11.23
C ARG A 174 18.18 -14.99 10.38
N ALA A 175 17.04 -14.74 11.02
CA ALA A 175 15.79 -14.43 10.32
C ALA A 175 15.90 -13.12 9.55
N GLU A 176 16.48 -12.09 10.17
CA GLU A 176 16.73 -10.81 9.52
C GLU A 176 17.68 -10.95 8.33
N THR A 177 18.75 -11.74 8.46
CA THR A 177 19.66 -12.06 7.35
C THR A 177 18.91 -12.66 6.16
N ARG A 178 18.00 -13.63 6.40
CA ARG A 178 17.17 -14.23 5.34
C ARG A 178 16.26 -13.18 4.69
N ARG A 179 15.57 -12.37 5.50
CA ARG A 179 14.67 -11.30 5.01
C ARG A 179 15.40 -10.28 4.15
N ILE A 180 16.60 -9.87 4.56
CA ILE A 180 17.45 -8.95 3.80
C ILE A 180 17.84 -9.59 2.46
N ASN A 181 18.33 -10.83 2.47
CA ASN A 181 18.71 -11.52 1.24
C ASN A 181 17.53 -11.68 0.27
N GLU A 182 16.37 -12.13 0.75
CA GLU A 182 15.16 -12.28 -0.07
C GLU A 182 14.72 -10.95 -0.70
N LEU A 183 14.78 -9.85 0.07
CA LEU A 183 14.47 -8.51 -0.42
C LEU A 183 15.43 -8.11 -1.55
N PHE A 184 16.73 -8.25 -1.34
CA PHE A 184 17.72 -7.85 -2.34
C PHE A 184 17.72 -8.80 -3.56
N ASP A 185 17.43 -10.09 -3.39
CA ASP A 185 17.24 -11.03 -4.50
C ASP A 185 16.05 -10.61 -5.36
N ALA A 186 14.93 -10.23 -4.74
CA ALA A 186 13.77 -9.70 -5.45
C ALA A 186 14.08 -8.39 -6.17
N GLN A 187 14.79 -7.46 -5.52
CA GLN A 187 15.21 -6.20 -6.14
C GLN A 187 16.13 -6.44 -7.34
N LYS A 188 17.12 -7.31 -7.21
CA LYS A 188 18.05 -7.65 -8.29
C LYS A 188 17.34 -8.30 -9.48
N ARG A 189 16.44 -9.25 -9.23
CA ARG A 189 15.60 -9.84 -10.29
C ARG A 189 14.78 -8.76 -11.00
N ARG A 190 14.09 -7.91 -10.24
CA ARG A 190 13.26 -6.84 -10.81
C ARG A 190 14.09 -5.82 -11.59
N PHE A 191 15.26 -5.45 -11.09
CA PHE A 191 16.17 -4.54 -11.76
C PHE A 191 16.58 -5.10 -13.13
N ARG A 192 16.99 -6.36 -13.19
CA ARG A 192 17.33 -7.04 -14.46
C ARG A 192 16.16 -7.13 -15.43
N GLU A 193 14.95 -7.41 -14.94
CA GLU A 193 13.74 -7.37 -15.76
C GLU A 193 13.51 -5.98 -16.38
N LEU A 194 13.67 -4.92 -15.60
CA LEU A 194 13.50 -3.54 -16.08
C LEU A 194 14.57 -3.18 -17.12
N LEU A 195 15.82 -3.59 -16.91
CA LEU A 195 16.89 -3.40 -17.91
C LEU A 195 16.59 -4.15 -19.21
N ALA A 196 16.12 -5.39 -19.11
CA ALA A 196 15.71 -6.19 -20.29
C ALA A 196 14.52 -5.57 -21.04
N GLN A 197 13.66 -4.82 -20.34
CA GLN A 197 12.55 -4.03 -20.93
C GLN A 197 13.01 -2.69 -21.52
N GLY A 198 14.32 -2.39 -21.49
CA GLY A 198 14.90 -1.17 -22.05
C GLY A 198 14.90 0.03 -21.09
N ALA A 199 14.58 -0.16 -19.81
CA ALA A 199 14.74 0.88 -18.81
C ALA A 199 16.22 1.21 -18.61
N ARG A 200 16.52 2.48 -18.34
CA ARG A 200 17.89 2.96 -18.08
C ARG A 200 17.98 3.47 -16.66
N PRO A 201 18.91 2.96 -15.85
CA PRO A 201 19.11 3.46 -14.50
C PRO A 201 19.76 4.84 -14.54
N VAL A 202 19.57 5.61 -13.49
CA VAL A 202 20.21 6.93 -13.37
C VAL A 202 21.68 6.72 -13.01
N GLN A 203 22.59 7.04 -13.95
CA GLN A 203 24.02 7.04 -13.67
C GLN A 203 24.35 8.27 -12.83
N ARG A 204 24.54 8.08 -11.52
CA ARG A 204 25.04 9.15 -10.64
C ARG A 204 26.56 9.13 -10.68
N ASN A 205 27.14 10.03 -11.44
CA ASN A 205 28.56 10.31 -11.38
C ASN A 205 28.79 11.32 -10.25
N PRO A 206 29.41 10.93 -9.11
CA PRO A 206 29.59 11.82 -7.97
C PRO A 206 30.41 13.06 -8.36
N GLU A 207 31.34 12.91 -9.30
CA GLU A 207 32.17 14.00 -9.82
C GLU A 207 31.35 15.05 -10.59
N THR A 208 30.37 14.62 -11.40
CA THR A 208 29.50 15.57 -12.11
C THR A 208 28.45 16.18 -11.19
N ASP A 209 27.94 15.45 -10.20
CA ASP A 209 26.97 15.98 -9.23
C ASP A 209 27.58 17.10 -8.37
N ILE A 210 28.86 16.98 -7.98
CA ILE A 210 29.58 18.05 -7.27
C ILE A 210 29.79 19.26 -8.19
N LEU A 211 30.12 19.04 -9.47
CA LEU A 211 30.29 20.11 -10.44
C LEU A 211 28.97 20.80 -10.80
N LEU A 212 27.82 20.12 -10.67
CA LEU A 212 26.47 20.66 -10.90
C LEU A 212 25.82 21.27 -9.64
N ASP A 213 26.42 21.11 -8.46
CA ASP A 213 25.91 21.67 -7.21
C ASP A 213 26.18 23.20 -7.17
N PRO A 214 25.12 24.05 -7.14
CA PRO A 214 25.27 25.50 -7.17
C PRO A 214 26.10 26.06 -5.99
N ARG A 215 26.28 25.29 -4.91
CA ARG A 215 27.11 25.68 -3.76
C ARG A 215 28.60 25.71 -4.08
N PHE A 216 29.04 25.00 -5.11
CA PHE A 216 30.44 24.91 -5.52
C PHE A 216 30.73 25.65 -6.84
N GLN A 217 29.69 26.03 -7.60
CA GLN A 217 29.79 26.87 -8.79
C GLN A 217 29.88 28.36 -8.42
N GLY A 218 31.01 28.82 -7.88
CA GLY A 218 31.21 30.25 -7.64
C GLY A 218 32.19 30.58 -6.52
N LYS A 219 33.48 30.41 -6.79
CA LYS A 219 34.55 31.27 -6.28
C LYS A 219 35.55 31.53 -7.40
#